data_AF-A0A397AY44-F1
#
_entry.id   AF-A0A397AY44-F1
#
_cell.length_a   1.000
_cell.length_b   1.000
_cell.length_c   1.000
_cell.angle_alpha   90.00
_cell.angle_beta   90.00
_cell.angle_gamma   90.00
#
_symmetry.space_group_name_H-M   'P 1'
#
loop_
_entity.id
_entity.type
_entity.pdbx_description
1 polymer ?
#
loop_
_entity_poly.entity_id
_entity_poly.type
_entity_poly.pdbx_seq_one_letter_code
_entity_poly.pdbx_strand_id
1 'polypeptide(L)'
;MLVSRRHTVRAFHGLARQCIRTIHESSSPTSSSPHVIATQQLGHREYAFHSPTTTPGRRPTLELVPSSKPSLVESIRNIPLLLEDLFLPRDHATSTTPDYLPYVKYQFIASVAGTTCGVLSMQSLLFAIGLQSGAIPMAAALNWVIKDGLGQFGGVLFASLVNHRFDADPKRWRMVSAFAMDAATLLEILTPLWPAYFLPLAAAANMAKNISWLSSSATRAGFHYSFAQKENLADITAKAGSQSIASSIVGTAVGIAISPWLGTDTFDVAAAFGLLSAVHLCSIYKSLAVVALPTLNQQRLHAVADAYWQHIDATTKTNHAMFKTSATPETNAFKTSGTPETNAFKTSGTPETNAFKTSGTPETNAFKTFGT
;
A
#
# COMPACT_ATOMS: atom_id res chain seq x y z
N MET A 1 23.21 46.86 6.26
CA MET A 1 21.90 47.10 6.90
C MET A 1 21.28 45.74 7.21
N LEU A 2 21.46 45.20 8.42
CA LEU A 2 20.61 45.40 9.61
C LEU A 2 19.15 44.97 9.38
N VAL A 3 18.79 43.79 9.89
CA VAL A 3 17.81 43.56 10.99
C VAL A 3 18.20 42.20 11.61
N SER A 4 18.98 42.16 12.69
CA SER A 4 18.60 42.24 14.11
C SER A 4 17.78 41.06 14.66
N ARG A 5 18.52 40.16 15.34
CA ARG A 5 18.28 39.51 16.64
C ARG A 5 16.86 39.45 17.24
N ARG A 6 16.61 38.25 17.82
CA ARG A 6 15.68 37.84 18.90
C ARG A 6 14.35 37.24 18.44
N HIS A 7 14.28 35.91 18.41
CA HIS A 7 13.21 35.10 19.01
C HIS A 7 13.74 33.65 19.17
N THR A 8 14.19 33.26 20.36
CA THR A 8 13.43 32.49 21.36
C THR A 8 13.16 31.04 20.95
N VAL A 9 14.08 30.12 21.32
CA VAL A 9 13.92 28.87 22.12
C VAL A 9 12.68 27.95 21.90
N ARG A 10 11.74 28.20 21.00
CA ARG A 10 10.50 27.41 20.84
C ARG A 10 10.44 26.49 19.63
N ALA A 11 11.48 26.42 18.81
CA ALA A 11 11.48 25.56 17.60
C ALA A 11 11.93 24.11 17.85
N PHE A 12 12.45 23.76 19.03
CA PHE A 12 13.02 22.42 19.28
C PHE A 12 12.03 21.37 19.80
N HIS A 13 10.78 21.73 20.09
CA HIS A 13 9.82 20.78 20.65
C HIS A 13 9.19 19.82 19.61
N GLY A 14 9.35 20.09 18.30
CA GLY A 14 8.84 19.24 17.22
C GLY A 14 9.83 18.19 16.69
N LEU A 15 11.14 18.46 16.78
CA LEU A 15 12.20 17.57 16.25
C LEU A 15 12.80 16.63 17.30
N ALA A 16 12.57 16.90 18.59
CA ALA A 16 13.22 16.18 19.69
C ALA A 16 12.70 14.75 19.93
N ARG A 17 11.63 14.30 19.26
CA ARG A 17 11.04 12.96 19.48
C ARG A 17 11.53 11.88 18.53
N GLN A 18 12.46 12.17 17.62
CA GLN A 18 12.81 11.24 16.54
C GLN A 18 14.19 10.57 16.63
N CYS A 19 15.08 10.94 17.56
CA CYS A 19 16.37 10.23 17.65
C CYS A 19 17.24 10.46 18.91
N ILE A 20 16.79 11.24 19.89
CA ILE A 20 17.63 11.56 21.06
C ILE A 20 17.16 10.67 22.22
N ARG A 21 17.98 9.71 22.66
CA ARG A 21 17.61 8.80 23.75
C ARG A 21 17.86 9.43 25.13
N THR A 22 18.80 10.36 25.25
CA THR A 22 19.09 11.01 26.54
C THR A 22 19.82 12.34 26.35
N ILE A 23 19.35 13.40 27.00
CA ILE A 23 20.10 14.65 27.20
C ILE A 23 20.66 14.57 28.61
N HIS A 24 21.98 14.63 28.76
CA HIS A 24 22.61 14.68 30.08
C HIS A 24 22.63 16.14 30.56
N GLU A 25 21.89 16.44 31.63
CA GLU A 25 21.96 17.74 32.28
C GLU A 25 23.30 17.85 33.02
N SER A 26 24.20 18.69 32.50
CA SER A 26 25.50 18.93 33.11
C SER A 26 25.35 19.82 34.35
N SER A 27 25.46 19.23 35.54
CA SER A 27 25.76 19.98 36.75
C SER A 27 27.24 20.37 36.76
N SER A 28 27.53 21.67 36.69
CA SER A 28 28.81 22.38 36.91
C SER A 28 29.78 22.56 35.71
N PRO A 29 30.25 23.80 35.42
CA PRO A 29 31.07 24.14 34.25
C PRO A 29 32.59 24.04 34.49
N THR A 30 33.06 23.17 35.40
CA THR A 30 34.45 23.21 35.90
C THR A 30 35.38 22.11 35.40
N SER A 31 34.98 21.32 34.39
CA SER A 31 35.85 20.28 33.83
C SER A 31 36.59 20.72 32.56
N SER A 32 37.91 20.50 32.54
CA SER A 32 38.80 20.75 31.38
C SER A 32 38.73 19.65 30.31
N SER A 33 38.06 18.53 30.56
CA SER A 33 37.89 17.41 29.62
C SER A 33 36.54 17.47 28.87
N PRO A 34 36.50 17.03 27.59
CA PRO A 34 35.27 16.95 26.81
C PRO A 34 34.33 15.89 27.40
N HIS A 35 33.13 16.28 27.84
CA HIS A 35 32.12 15.39 28.41
C HIS A 35 30.97 15.14 27.45
N VAL A 36 30.31 13.99 27.55
CA VAL A 36 29.16 13.65 26.70
C VAL A 36 27.94 14.47 27.12
N ILE A 37 27.42 15.29 26.20
CA ILE A 37 26.24 16.14 26.38
C ILE A 37 24.97 15.39 26.00
N ALA A 38 25.02 14.61 24.93
CA ALA A 38 23.86 13.87 24.43
C ALA A 38 24.31 12.60 23.72
N THR A 39 23.46 11.57 23.72
CA THR A 39 23.64 10.41 22.85
C THR A 39 22.47 10.27 21.88
N GLN A 40 22.81 9.97 20.62
CA GLN A 40 21.86 9.67 19.56
C GLN A 40 22.09 8.24 19.11
N GLN A 41 21.04 7.43 19.19
CA GLN A 41 21.06 6.08 18.66
C GLN A 41 20.49 6.08 17.25
N LEU A 42 21.29 5.62 16.28
CA LEU A 42 20.91 5.48 14.89
C LEU A 42 21.10 4.01 14.49
N GLY A 43 20.03 3.22 14.57
CA GLY A 43 20.10 1.76 14.46
C GLY A 43 20.94 1.17 15.61
N HIS A 44 21.92 0.31 15.29
CA HIS A 44 22.84 -0.28 16.29
C HIS A 44 24.06 0.60 16.63
N ARG A 45 24.13 1.83 16.10
CA ARG A 45 25.25 2.75 16.36
C ARG A 45 24.82 3.84 17.31
N GLU A 46 25.64 4.08 18.32
CA GLU A 46 25.48 5.17 19.26
C GLU A 46 26.49 6.28 18.93
N TYR A 47 25.97 7.50 18.80
CA TYR A 47 26.74 8.70 18.57
C TYR A 47 26.73 9.52 19.85
N ALA A 48 27.89 9.93 20.33
CA ALA A 48 28.03 10.82 21.47
C ALA A 48 28.37 12.23 20.99
N PHE A 49 27.62 13.21 21.50
CA PHE A 49 27.91 14.61 21.32
C PHE A 49 28.77 15.08 22.48
N HIS A 50 30.01 15.47 22.22
CA HIS A 50 30.91 15.95 23.26
C HIS A 50 30.86 17.48 23.40
N SER A 51 31.04 17.96 24.64
CA SER A 51 31.11 19.38 24.93
C SER A 51 32.29 20.04 24.24
N PRO A 52 32.15 21.29 23.77
CA PRO A 52 33.29 22.06 23.30
C PRO A 52 34.31 22.18 24.45
N THR A 53 35.55 21.79 24.20
CA THR A 53 36.67 22.15 25.10
C THR A 53 36.81 23.67 25.12
N THR A 54 37.30 24.23 26.23
CA THR A 54 37.36 25.66 26.60
C THR A 54 38.15 26.59 25.65
N THR A 55 38.46 26.15 24.43
CA THR A 55 39.10 26.95 23.38
C THR A 55 38.04 27.71 22.57
N PRO A 56 38.08 29.06 22.50
CA PRO A 56 37.09 29.82 21.76
C PRO A 56 37.14 29.47 20.26
N GLY A 57 36.00 29.04 19.68
CA GLY A 57 35.82 28.87 18.23
C GLY A 57 35.62 27.44 17.71
N ARG A 58 35.70 26.39 18.55
CA ARG A 58 35.52 24.99 18.11
C ARG A 58 34.05 24.55 18.19
N ARG A 59 33.49 24.04 17.08
CA ARG A 59 32.13 23.46 17.04
C ARG A 59 32.10 22.12 17.80
N PRO A 60 30.97 21.73 18.42
CA PRO A 60 30.82 20.42 19.05
C PRO A 60 31.18 19.32 18.04
N THR A 61 32.01 18.36 18.46
CA THR A 61 32.47 17.26 17.61
C THR A 61 31.55 16.07 17.82
N LEU A 62 30.99 15.53 16.72
CA LEU A 62 30.21 14.29 16.74
C LEU A 62 31.19 13.12 16.69
N GLU A 63 31.23 12.31 17.74
CA GLU A 63 32.10 11.13 17.78
C GLU A 63 31.25 9.86 17.83
N LEU A 64 31.59 8.91 16.97
CA LEU A 64 30.99 7.58 17.01
C LEU A 64 31.52 6.89 18.26
N VAL A 65 30.65 6.54 19.21
CA VAL A 65 31.08 5.80 20.40
C VAL A 65 31.64 4.46 19.93
N PRO A 66 32.87 4.08 20.30
CA PRO A 66 33.40 2.76 19.99
C PRO A 66 32.50 1.71 20.64
N SER A 67 31.66 1.06 19.84
CA SER A 67 30.84 -0.05 20.32
C SER A 67 31.79 -1.21 20.65
N SER A 68 31.89 -1.56 21.94
CA SER A 68 32.48 -2.83 22.35
C SER A 68 31.71 -3.94 21.65
N LYS A 69 32.42 -4.84 20.94
CA LYS A 69 31.77 -5.99 20.29
C LYS A 69 30.93 -6.71 21.35
N PRO A 70 29.61 -6.88 21.15
CA PRO A 70 28.77 -7.52 22.15
C PRO A 70 29.30 -8.93 22.41
N SER A 71 29.24 -9.36 23.66
CA SER A 71 29.54 -10.76 24.00
C SER A 71 28.60 -11.69 23.22
N LEU A 72 29.00 -12.95 23.02
CA LEU A 72 28.18 -13.94 22.29
C LEU A 72 26.80 -14.10 22.97
N VAL A 73 26.76 -14.12 24.31
CA VAL A 73 25.53 -14.20 25.11
C VAL A 73 24.63 -12.99 24.87
N GLU A 74 25.19 -11.80 24.81
CA GLU A 74 24.45 -10.57 24.58
C GLU A 74 23.96 -10.45 23.13
N SER A 75 24.74 -10.95 22.17
CA SER A 75 24.34 -11.09 20.78
C SER A 75 23.14 -12.03 20.63
N ILE A 76 23.15 -13.19 21.30
CA ILE A 76 22.03 -14.14 21.30
C ILE A 76 20.79 -13.51 21.95
N ARG A 77 20.96 -12.85 23.11
CA ARG A 77 19.85 -12.21 23.83
C ARG A 77 19.17 -11.13 22.98
N ASN A 78 19.93 -10.46 22.12
CA ASN A 78 19.45 -9.39 21.26
C ASN A 78 18.88 -9.88 19.91
N ILE A 79 18.88 -11.19 19.61
CA ILE A 79 18.32 -11.74 18.36
C ILE A 79 16.88 -11.28 18.11
N PRO A 80 15.95 -11.32 19.08
CA PRO A 80 14.57 -10.87 18.85
C PRO A 80 14.51 -9.40 18.42
N LEU A 81 15.30 -8.55 19.06
CA LEU A 81 15.39 -7.11 18.72
C LEU A 81 16.03 -6.90 17.34
N LEU A 82 17.05 -7.68 17.01
CA LEU A 82 17.69 -7.68 15.69
C LEU A 82 16.72 -8.13 14.59
N LEU A 83 15.89 -9.14 14.86
CA LEU A 83 14.86 -9.60 13.92
C LEU A 83 13.75 -8.57 13.76
N GLU A 84 13.35 -7.92 14.85
CA GLU A 84 12.40 -6.81 14.82
C GLU A 84 12.95 -5.66 13.97
N ASP A 85 14.19 -5.24 14.23
CA ASP A 85 14.87 -4.19 13.46
C ASP A 85 15.11 -4.59 12.01
N LEU A 86 15.29 -5.88 11.70
CA LEU A 86 15.53 -6.36 10.34
C LEU A 86 14.24 -6.40 9.52
N PHE A 87 13.16 -6.88 10.13
CA PHE A 87 11.92 -7.21 9.42
C PHE A 87 10.77 -6.26 9.66
N LEU A 88 10.75 -5.48 10.75
CA LEU A 88 9.66 -4.56 11.05
C LEU A 88 10.08 -3.09 10.85
N PRO A 89 9.12 -2.22 10.51
CA PRO A 89 9.35 -0.79 10.46
C PRO A 89 9.73 -0.25 11.84
N ARG A 90 10.46 0.87 11.86
CA ARG A 90 10.83 1.52 13.12
C ARG A 90 9.58 1.92 13.90
N ASP A 91 9.56 1.60 15.19
CA ASP A 91 8.43 1.86 16.09
C ASP A 91 7.10 1.28 15.57
N HIS A 92 7.12 0.10 14.92
CA HIS A 92 5.99 -0.48 14.18
C HIS A 92 4.66 -0.43 14.94
N ALA A 93 4.66 -0.65 16.25
CA ALA A 93 3.47 -0.59 17.11
C ALA A 93 2.76 0.78 17.11
N THR A 94 3.46 1.86 16.76
CA THR A 94 2.92 3.23 16.71
C THR A 94 3.09 3.90 15.35
N SER A 95 3.88 3.32 14.44
CA SER A 95 4.15 3.86 13.10
C SER A 95 3.38 3.14 12.01
N THR A 96 2.77 1.99 12.33
CA THR A 96 1.93 1.22 11.41
C THR A 96 0.51 1.04 11.96
N THR A 97 -0.43 0.77 11.07
CA THR A 97 -1.80 0.41 11.45
C THR A 97 -1.87 -0.98 12.12
N PRO A 98 -2.88 -1.25 12.96
CA PRO A 98 -2.98 -2.51 13.71
C PRO A 98 -3.09 -3.79 12.85
N ASP A 99 -3.53 -3.65 11.59
CA ASP A 99 -3.66 -4.72 10.62
C ASP A 99 -2.35 -5.10 9.91
N TYR A 100 -1.26 -4.33 10.11
CA TYR A 100 0.05 -4.57 9.49
C TYR A 100 0.64 -5.95 9.84
N LEU A 101 0.79 -6.29 11.13
CA LEU A 101 1.38 -7.57 11.54
C LEU A 101 0.57 -8.79 11.10
N PRO A 102 -0.77 -8.81 11.27
CA PRO A 102 -1.61 -9.87 10.70
C PRO A 102 -1.41 -10.03 9.19
N TYR A 103 -1.34 -8.92 8.44
CA TYR A 103 -1.07 -8.94 7.00
C TYR A 103 0.29 -9.57 6.69
N VAL A 104 1.37 -9.10 7.34
CA VAL A 104 2.74 -9.60 7.15
C VAL A 104 2.83 -11.10 7.42
N LYS A 105 2.18 -11.59 8.48
CA LYS A 105 2.15 -13.02 8.83
C LYS A 105 1.60 -13.87 7.68
N TYR A 106 0.41 -13.52 7.18
CA TYR A 106 -0.20 -14.28 6.09
C TYR A 106 0.57 -14.10 4.77
N GLN A 107 1.13 -12.92 4.53
CA GLN A 107 1.96 -12.68 3.35
C GLN A 107 3.25 -13.48 3.37
N PHE A 108 3.85 -13.70 4.55
CA PHE A 108 5.02 -14.56 4.72
C PHE A 108 4.70 -16.02 4.36
N ILE A 109 3.59 -16.55 4.89
CA ILE A 109 3.12 -17.92 4.59
C ILE A 109 2.83 -18.07 3.09
N ALA A 110 2.11 -17.11 2.51
CA ALA A 110 1.82 -17.09 1.08
C ALA A 110 3.12 -17.07 0.24
N SER A 111 4.08 -16.23 0.60
CA SER A 111 5.35 -16.10 -0.10
C SER A 111 6.16 -17.40 -0.04
N VAL A 112 6.25 -18.05 1.13
CA VAL A 112 6.89 -19.37 1.27
C VAL A 112 6.24 -20.38 0.33
N ALA A 113 4.91 -20.54 0.40
CA ALA A 113 4.18 -21.50 -0.43
C ALA A 113 4.33 -21.22 -1.93
N GLY A 114 4.18 -19.95 -2.35
CA GLY A 114 4.33 -19.54 -3.74
C GLY A 114 5.75 -19.74 -4.28
N THR A 115 6.78 -19.45 -3.47
CA THR A 115 8.18 -19.73 -3.87
C THR A 115 8.45 -21.23 -3.95
N THR A 116 7.91 -22.03 -3.04
CA THR A 116 8.00 -23.49 -3.12
C THR A 116 7.34 -24.03 -4.39
N CYS A 117 6.14 -23.54 -4.75
CA CYS A 117 5.52 -23.84 -6.06
C CYS A 117 6.43 -23.46 -7.23
N GLY A 118 7.12 -22.32 -7.14
CA GLY A 118 8.08 -21.88 -8.16
C GLY A 118 9.24 -22.86 -8.35
N VAL A 119 9.74 -23.48 -7.27
CA VAL A 119 10.78 -24.52 -7.36
C VAL A 119 10.26 -25.78 -8.05
N LEU A 120 9.05 -26.24 -7.70
CA LEU A 120 8.42 -27.41 -8.33
C LEU A 120 8.14 -27.20 -9.82
N SER A 121 7.69 -25.99 -10.19
CA SER A 121 7.56 -25.60 -11.59
C SER A 121 8.91 -25.61 -12.32
N MET A 122 9.95 -25.01 -11.73
CA MET A 122 11.28 -24.99 -12.33
C MET A 122 11.82 -26.41 -12.58
N GLN A 123 11.65 -27.31 -11.60
CA GLN A 123 11.98 -28.72 -11.73
C GLN A 123 11.24 -29.38 -12.91
N SER A 124 9.94 -29.12 -13.05
CA SER A 124 9.12 -29.67 -14.13
C SER A 124 9.54 -29.15 -15.51
N LEU A 125 9.88 -27.87 -15.62
CA LEU A 125 10.41 -27.28 -16.86
C LEU A 125 11.76 -27.89 -17.26
N LEU A 126 12.66 -28.10 -16.29
CA LEU A 126 13.95 -28.74 -16.53
C LEU A 126 13.79 -30.21 -16.95
N PHE A 127 12.79 -30.90 -16.42
CA PHE A 127 12.45 -32.24 -16.86
C PHE A 127 11.88 -32.23 -18.29
N ALA A 128 10.88 -31.39 -18.56
CA ALA A 128 10.25 -31.26 -19.87
C ALA A 128 11.24 -30.92 -20.99
N ILE A 129 12.18 -30.01 -20.75
CA ILE A 129 13.18 -29.64 -21.74
C ILE A 129 14.16 -30.79 -22.02
N GLY A 130 14.48 -31.60 -21.00
CA GLY A 130 15.28 -32.81 -21.14
C GLY A 130 14.61 -33.87 -22.01
N LEU A 131 13.27 -33.94 -22.02
CA LEU A 131 12.50 -34.83 -22.90
C LEU A 131 12.54 -34.40 -24.38
N GLN A 132 12.65 -33.09 -24.66
CA GLN A 132 12.58 -32.56 -26.03
C GLN A 132 13.92 -32.54 -26.76
N SER A 133 15.00 -32.14 -26.09
CA SER A 133 16.29 -31.87 -26.76
C SER A 133 17.18 -33.10 -26.90
N GLY A 134 16.75 -34.28 -26.45
CA GLY A 134 17.57 -35.50 -26.51
C GLY A 134 18.93 -35.35 -25.82
N ALA A 135 18.98 -34.58 -24.73
CA ALA A 135 20.19 -34.18 -24.02
C ALA A 135 21.16 -33.23 -24.78
N ILE A 136 20.73 -32.57 -25.87
CA ILE A 136 21.54 -31.53 -26.54
C ILE A 136 21.48 -30.23 -25.71
N PRO A 137 22.56 -29.84 -25.01
CA PRO A 137 22.50 -28.73 -24.06
C PRO A 137 22.24 -27.38 -24.73
N MET A 138 22.76 -27.18 -25.94
CA MET A 138 22.58 -25.93 -26.70
C MET A 138 21.13 -25.71 -27.12
N ALA A 139 20.43 -26.76 -27.58
CA ALA A 139 19.02 -26.66 -27.97
C ALA A 139 18.13 -26.37 -26.76
N ALA A 140 18.42 -27.00 -25.62
CA ALA A 140 17.74 -26.70 -24.35
C ALA A 140 17.98 -25.23 -23.93
N ALA A 141 19.23 -24.75 -23.99
CA ALA A 141 19.55 -23.36 -23.66
C ALA A 141 18.79 -22.35 -24.55
N LEU A 142 18.72 -22.60 -25.86
CA LEU A 142 17.98 -21.75 -26.81
C LEU A 142 16.47 -21.72 -26.49
N ASN A 143 15.86 -22.89 -26.28
CA ASN A 143 14.44 -22.97 -25.87
C ASN A 143 14.19 -22.22 -24.56
N TRP A 144 15.12 -22.28 -23.62
CA TRP A 144 15.03 -21.56 -22.34
C TRP A 144 15.03 -20.04 -22.53
N VAL A 145 15.98 -19.53 -23.32
CA VAL A 145 16.10 -18.08 -23.60
C VAL A 145 14.90 -17.58 -24.38
N ILE A 146 14.41 -18.32 -25.38
CA ILE A 146 13.24 -17.93 -26.17
C ILE A 146 11.99 -17.87 -25.27
N LYS A 147 11.78 -18.88 -24.41
CA LYS A 147 10.71 -18.90 -23.41
C LYS A 147 10.74 -17.64 -22.54
N ASP A 148 11.92 -17.27 -22.04
CA ASP A 148 12.09 -16.14 -21.15
C ASP A 148 11.92 -14.79 -21.87
N GLY A 149 12.45 -14.67 -23.08
CA GLY A 149 12.29 -13.48 -23.92
C GLY A 149 10.81 -13.21 -24.30
N LEU A 150 10.07 -14.25 -24.73
CA LEU A 150 8.65 -14.13 -25.03
C LEU A 150 7.83 -13.75 -23.79
N GLY A 151 8.15 -14.34 -22.63
CA GLY A 151 7.48 -14.02 -21.37
C GLY A 151 7.66 -12.55 -20.96
N GLN A 152 8.89 -12.03 -21.03
CA GLN A 152 9.21 -10.64 -20.70
C GLN A 152 8.56 -9.66 -21.69
N PHE A 153 8.64 -9.95 -22.99
CA PHE A 153 8.03 -9.12 -24.03
C PHE A 153 6.50 -9.01 -23.85
N GLY A 154 5.84 -10.14 -23.59
CA GLY A 154 4.40 -10.17 -23.32
C GLY A 154 4.01 -9.39 -22.05
N GLY A 155 4.83 -9.44 -21.00
CA GLY A 155 4.64 -8.64 -19.79
C GLY A 155 4.71 -7.13 -20.04
N VAL A 156 5.69 -6.68 -20.84
CA VAL A 156 5.83 -5.27 -21.23
C VAL A 156 4.63 -4.79 -22.06
N LEU A 157 4.19 -5.58 -23.03
CA LEU A 157 2.99 -5.27 -23.82
C LEU A 157 1.74 -5.20 -22.96
N PHE A 158 1.58 -6.11 -22.00
CA PHE A 158 0.43 -6.06 -21.10
C PHE A 158 0.44 -4.81 -20.21
N ALA A 159 1.59 -4.46 -19.64
CA ALA A 159 1.74 -3.25 -18.82
C ALA A 159 1.43 -1.97 -19.60
N SER A 160 1.80 -1.90 -20.89
CA SER A 160 1.51 -0.73 -21.72
C SER A 160 0.02 -0.61 -22.07
N LEU A 161 -0.70 -1.72 -22.19
CA LEU A 161 -2.13 -1.76 -22.51
C LEU A 161 -3.05 -1.62 -21.28
N VAL A 162 -2.61 -2.07 -20.11
CA VAL A 162 -3.41 -2.12 -18.88
C VAL A 162 -2.73 -1.31 -17.78
N ASN A 163 -2.95 0.02 -17.76
CA ASN A 163 -2.21 0.91 -16.84
C ASN A 163 -3.06 1.70 -15.82
N HIS A 164 -4.40 1.63 -15.88
CA HIS A 164 -5.26 2.57 -15.11
C HIS A 164 -6.32 1.90 -14.23
N ARG A 165 -6.25 0.59 -14.01
CA ARG A 165 -7.31 -0.15 -13.29
C ARG A 165 -6.87 -0.81 -11.97
N PHE A 166 -5.57 -0.83 -11.66
CA PHE A 166 -5.07 -1.50 -10.45
C PHE A 166 -5.41 -0.76 -9.16
N ASP A 167 -5.50 0.58 -9.23
CA ASP A 167 -5.74 1.42 -8.05
C ASP A 167 -7.20 1.40 -7.57
N ALA A 168 -8.14 1.10 -8.46
CA ALA A 168 -9.57 1.12 -8.13
C ALA A 168 -10.00 -0.01 -7.17
N ASP A 169 -9.43 -1.21 -7.34
CA ASP A 169 -9.74 -2.40 -6.53
C ASP A 169 -8.48 -3.25 -6.27
N PRO A 170 -7.54 -2.78 -5.43
CA PRO A 170 -6.25 -3.43 -5.25
C PRO A 170 -6.38 -4.83 -4.63
N LYS A 171 -7.36 -5.07 -3.74
CA LYS A 171 -7.62 -6.42 -3.20
C LYS A 171 -8.05 -7.41 -4.28
N ARG A 172 -8.96 -6.99 -5.17
CA ARG A 172 -9.46 -7.84 -6.26
C ARG A 172 -8.33 -8.19 -7.20
N TRP A 173 -7.57 -7.19 -7.64
CA TRP A 173 -6.42 -7.41 -8.52
C TRP A 173 -5.33 -8.25 -7.87
N ARG A 174 -5.11 -8.09 -6.56
CA ARG A 174 -4.16 -8.93 -5.80
C ARG A 174 -4.58 -10.40 -5.76
N MET A 175 -5.88 -10.68 -5.68
CA MET A 175 -6.41 -12.06 -5.74
C MET A 175 -6.41 -12.62 -7.17
N VAL A 176 -6.84 -11.83 -8.16
CA VAL A 176 -6.82 -12.22 -9.59
C VAL A 176 -5.42 -12.57 -10.05
N SER A 177 -4.42 -11.75 -9.68
CA SER A 177 -3.01 -12.03 -9.96
C SER A 177 -2.50 -13.27 -9.24
N ALA A 178 -2.95 -13.55 -8.02
CA ALA A 178 -2.59 -14.79 -7.32
C ALA A 178 -3.15 -16.03 -8.04
N PHE A 179 -4.41 -16.01 -8.46
CA PHE A 179 -4.99 -17.10 -9.25
C PHE A 179 -4.31 -17.28 -10.60
N ALA A 180 -4.02 -16.18 -11.31
CA ALA A 180 -3.32 -16.23 -12.59
C ALA A 180 -1.88 -16.75 -12.45
N MET A 181 -1.18 -16.39 -11.37
CA MET A 181 0.15 -16.92 -11.04
C MET A 181 0.10 -18.43 -10.82
N ASP A 182 -0.85 -18.91 -10.03
CA ASP A 182 -0.97 -20.34 -9.74
C ASP A 182 -1.38 -21.14 -10.98
N ALA A 183 -2.33 -20.63 -11.79
CA ALA A 183 -2.69 -21.26 -13.06
C ALA A 183 -1.50 -21.33 -14.04
N ALA A 184 -0.70 -20.28 -14.11
CA ALA A 184 0.51 -20.25 -14.94
C ALA A 184 1.59 -21.22 -14.42
N THR A 185 1.76 -21.30 -13.11
CA THR A 185 2.71 -22.23 -12.47
C THR A 185 2.28 -23.68 -12.69
N LEU A 186 0.98 -23.98 -12.61
CA LEU A 186 0.43 -25.28 -12.95
C LEU A 186 0.67 -25.61 -14.44
N LEU A 187 0.49 -24.64 -15.33
CA LEU A 187 0.77 -24.84 -16.75
C LEU A 187 2.24 -25.21 -17.00
N GLU A 188 3.20 -24.58 -16.31
CA GLU A 188 4.62 -24.97 -16.35
C GLU A 188 4.83 -26.41 -15.83
N ILE A 189 4.17 -26.78 -14.74
CA ILE A 189 4.25 -28.13 -14.15
C ILE A 189 3.72 -29.20 -15.11
N LEU A 190 2.67 -28.90 -15.88
CA LEU A 190 2.06 -29.85 -16.81
C LEU A 190 2.78 -29.93 -18.17
N THR A 191 3.79 -29.09 -18.43
CA THR A 191 4.54 -29.12 -19.70
C THR A 191 5.15 -30.48 -20.07
N PRO A 192 5.62 -31.35 -19.14
CA PRO A 192 6.13 -32.67 -19.50
C PRO A 192 5.11 -33.58 -20.18
N LEU A 193 3.79 -33.33 -20.01
CA LEU A 193 2.73 -34.10 -20.67
C LEU A 193 2.66 -33.84 -22.18
N TRP A 194 3.21 -32.71 -22.64
CA TRP A 194 3.20 -32.31 -24.04
C TRP A 194 4.60 -31.84 -24.51
N PRO A 195 5.60 -32.74 -24.59
CA PRO A 195 6.98 -32.35 -24.93
C PRO A 195 7.10 -31.64 -26.29
N ALA A 196 6.27 -32.01 -27.26
CA ALA A 196 6.24 -31.38 -28.58
C ALA A 196 5.79 -29.90 -28.53
N TYR A 197 5.01 -29.52 -27.51
CA TYR A 197 4.48 -28.16 -27.32
C TYR A 197 5.13 -27.44 -26.14
N PHE A 198 6.27 -27.93 -25.64
CA PHE A 198 6.96 -27.35 -24.49
C PHE A 198 7.18 -25.84 -24.66
N LEU A 199 7.82 -25.42 -25.76
CA LEU A 199 8.19 -24.01 -25.96
C LEU A 199 6.97 -23.06 -25.94
N PRO A 200 5.90 -23.25 -26.73
CA PRO A 200 4.74 -22.36 -26.68
C PRO A 200 4.00 -22.40 -25.34
N LEU A 201 3.84 -23.57 -24.71
CA LEU A 201 3.17 -23.68 -23.41
C LEU A 201 3.97 -22.98 -22.30
N ALA A 202 5.27 -23.23 -22.24
CA ALA A 202 6.16 -22.66 -21.24
C ALA A 202 6.29 -21.13 -21.43
N ALA A 203 6.31 -20.64 -22.69
CA ALA A 203 6.33 -19.21 -22.98
C ALA A 203 5.02 -18.52 -22.57
N ALA A 204 3.86 -19.13 -22.87
CA ALA A 204 2.55 -18.63 -22.47
C ALA A 204 2.41 -18.57 -20.94
N ALA A 205 2.85 -19.62 -20.25
CA ALA A 205 2.87 -19.66 -18.80
C ALA A 205 3.78 -18.56 -18.22
N ASN A 206 4.99 -18.41 -18.73
CA ASN A 206 5.94 -17.40 -18.26
C ASN A 206 5.43 -15.97 -18.51
N MET A 207 4.75 -15.72 -19.64
CA MET A 207 4.06 -14.46 -19.91
C MET A 207 2.98 -14.19 -18.84
N ALA A 208 2.13 -15.17 -18.54
CA ALA A 208 1.09 -15.05 -17.52
C ALA A 208 1.67 -14.81 -16.11
N LYS A 209 2.80 -15.44 -15.75
CA LYS A 209 3.50 -15.15 -14.49
C LYS A 209 4.03 -13.72 -14.43
N ASN A 210 4.65 -13.23 -15.51
CA ASN A 210 5.13 -11.85 -15.58
C ASN A 210 3.99 -10.84 -15.38
N ILE A 211 2.85 -11.05 -16.06
CA ILE A 211 1.65 -10.24 -15.89
C ILE A 211 1.14 -10.27 -14.45
N SER A 212 1.08 -11.47 -13.86
CA SER A 212 0.65 -11.67 -12.48
C SER A 212 1.57 -10.97 -11.48
N TRP A 213 2.88 -11.04 -11.70
CA TRP A 213 3.89 -10.38 -10.88
C TRP A 213 3.78 -8.86 -10.96
N LEU A 214 3.60 -8.31 -12.16
CA LEU A 214 3.38 -6.88 -12.39
C LEU A 214 2.12 -6.39 -11.67
N SER A 215 1.00 -7.09 -11.83
CA SER A 215 -0.26 -6.74 -11.16
C SER A 215 -0.15 -6.85 -9.63
N SER A 216 0.47 -7.92 -9.12
CA SER A 216 0.75 -8.04 -7.69
C SER A 216 1.71 -6.95 -7.20
N SER A 217 2.66 -6.51 -8.02
CA SER A 217 3.61 -5.46 -7.66
C SER A 217 2.91 -4.10 -7.56
N ALA A 218 2.09 -3.75 -8.55
CA ALA A 218 1.33 -2.51 -8.57
C ALA A 218 0.40 -2.39 -7.34
N THR A 219 -0.34 -3.45 -7.02
CA THR A 219 -1.27 -3.46 -5.87
C THR A 219 -0.59 -3.31 -4.51
N ARG A 220 0.70 -3.69 -4.38
CA ARG A 220 1.47 -3.51 -3.12
C ARG A 220 1.64 -2.06 -2.71
N ALA A 221 1.75 -1.14 -3.66
CA ALA A 221 1.93 0.27 -3.35
C ALA A 221 0.75 0.81 -2.51
N GLY A 222 -0.48 0.47 -2.91
CA GLY A 222 -1.69 0.82 -2.16
C GLY A 222 -1.73 0.21 -0.75
N PHE A 223 -1.28 -1.05 -0.59
CA PHE A 223 -1.19 -1.68 0.72
C PHE A 223 -0.14 -1.02 1.62
N HIS A 224 1.06 -0.76 1.11
CA HIS A 224 2.11 -0.10 1.90
C HIS A 224 1.67 1.30 2.34
N TYR A 225 0.96 2.02 1.46
CA TYR A 225 0.37 3.30 1.79
C TYR A 225 -0.68 3.18 2.90
N SER A 226 -1.56 2.17 2.85
CA SER A 226 -2.58 1.97 3.91
C SER A 226 -1.99 1.70 5.29
N PHE A 227 -0.76 1.18 5.37
CA PHE A 227 -0.10 0.88 6.64
C PHE A 227 0.65 2.06 7.25
N ALA A 228 0.97 3.11 6.48
CA ALA A 228 1.80 4.20 6.95
C ALA A 228 1.03 5.18 7.85
N GLN A 229 1.53 5.46 9.05
CA GLN A 229 0.94 6.45 9.97
C GLN A 229 1.84 7.66 10.25
N LYS A 230 3.15 7.56 10.01
CA LYS A 230 4.15 8.58 10.39
C LYS A 230 5.07 8.94 9.22
N GLU A 231 4.51 9.10 8.02
CA GLU A 231 5.26 9.36 6.78
C GLU A 231 6.38 8.32 6.54
N ASN A 232 6.16 7.08 7.00
CA ASN A 232 7.13 5.99 7.01
C ASN A 232 6.96 4.99 5.85
N LEU A 233 6.38 5.44 4.73
CA LEU A 233 6.10 4.59 3.56
C LEU A 233 7.36 3.90 3.00
N ALA A 234 8.48 4.62 2.96
CA ALA A 234 9.75 4.10 2.47
C ALA A 234 10.28 2.97 3.37
N ASP A 235 10.16 3.12 4.69
CA ASP A 235 10.58 2.10 5.66
C ASP A 235 9.70 0.86 5.54
N ILE A 236 8.37 1.02 5.52
CA ILE A 236 7.42 -0.09 5.30
C ILE A 236 7.76 -0.85 4.00
N THR A 237 8.03 -0.13 2.91
CA THR A 237 8.36 -0.73 1.63
C THR A 237 9.70 -1.48 1.67
N ALA A 238 10.72 -0.91 2.31
CA ALA A 238 12.02 -1.57 2.49
C ALA A 238 11.89 -2.86 3.32
N LYS A 239 11.15 -2.81 4.42
CA LYS A 239 10.91 -3.97 5.30
C LYS A 239 10.09 -5.05 4.63
N ALA A 240 9.07 -4.68 3.86
CA ALA A 240 8.33 -5.62 3.02
C ALA A 240 9.26 -6.33 2.00
N GLY A 241 10.24 -5.61 1.45
CA GLY A 241 11.31 -6.18 0.63
C GLY A 241 12.12 -7.24 1.37
N SER A 242 12.64 -6.93 2.57
CA SER A 242 13.37 -7.88 3.41
C SER A 242 12.54 -9.11 3.78
N GLN A 243 11.27 -8.91 4.15
CA GLN A 243 10.33 -10.00 4.45
C GLN A 243 10.10 -10.91 3.23
N SER A 244 9.98 -10.32 2.03
CA SER A 244 9.83 -11.07 0.78
C SER A 244 11.08 -11.90 0.48
N ILE A 245 12.28 -11.34 0.66
CA ILE A 245 13.53 -12.08 0.43
C ILE A 245 13.66 -13.24 1.41
N ALA A 246 13.43 -13.00 2.71
CA ALA A 246 13.53 -14.04 3.72
C ALA A 246 12.54 -15.18 3.50
N SER A 247 11.27 -14.86 3.20
CA SER A 247 10.27 -15.88 2.88
C SER A 247 10.61 -16.64 1.60
N SER A 248 11.16 -16.00 0.57
CA SER A 248 11.63 -16.68 -0.64
C SER A 248 12.78 -17.64 -0.36
N ILE A 249 13.74 -17.28 0.50
CA ILE A 249 14.84 -18.18 0.91
C ILE A 249 14.27 -19.43 1.58
N VAL A 250 13.32 -19.25 2.52
CA VAL A 250 12.64 -20.37 3.20
C VAL A 250 11.87 -21.22 2.20
N GLY A 251 11.05 -20.62 1.34
CA GLY A 251 10.26 -21.34 0.34
C GLY A 251 11.12 -22.10 -0.67
N THR A 252 12.27 -21.54 -1.04
CA THR A 252 13.25 -22.19 -1.92
C THR A 252 13.88 -23.41 -1.22
N ALA A 253 14.30 -23.25 0.04
CA ALA A 253 14.85 -24.34 0.83
C ALA A 253 13.84 -25.49 1.01
N VAL A 254 12.58 -25.17 1.30
CA VAL A 254 11.49 -26.15 1.37
C VAL A 254 11.30 -26.84 0.03
N GLY A 255 11.27 -26.09 -1.08
CA GLY A 255 11.13 -26.64 -2.43
C GLY A 255 12.22 -27.65 -2.77
N ILE A 256 13.48 -27.25 -2.57
CA ILE A 256 14.63 -28.13 -2.79
C ILE A 256 14.57 -29.39 -1.91
N ALA A 257 14.13 -29.25 -0.66
CA ALA A 257 14.05 -30.39 0.26
C ALA A 257 12.98 -31.41 -0.15
N ILE A 258 11.84 -30.98 -0.70
CA ILE A 258 10.75 -31.89 -1.11
C ILE A 258 10.93 -32.44 -2.53
N SER A 259 11.65 -31.74 -3.41
CA SER A 259 11.83 -32.10 -4.82
C SER A 259 12.30 -33.55 -5.05
N PRO A 260 13.29 -34.09 -4.31
CA PRO A 260 13.74 -35.47 -4.49
C PRO A 260 12.69 -36.52 -4.10
N TRP A 261 11.79 -36.20 -3.18
CA TRP A 261 10.75 -37.12 -2.72
C TRP A 261 9.57 -37.22 -3.70
N LEU A 262 9.27 -36.12 -4.39
CA LEU A 262 8.24 -36.09 -5.45
C LEU A 262 8.73 -36.76 -6.75
N GLY A 263 10.04 -36.83 -6.96
CA GLY A 263 10.62 -37.44 -8.16
C GLY A 263 10.31 -36.63 -9.42
N THR A 264 10.14 -37.31 -10.56
CA THR A 264 9.88 -36.66 -11.86
C THR A 264 8.48 -36.93 -12.41
N ASP A 265 7.62 -37.64 -11.65
CA ASP A 265 6.25 -37.88 -12.08
C ASP A 265 5.45 -36.57 -12.05
N THR A 266 4.80 -36.27 -13.18
CA THR A 266 4.11 -34.99 -13.36
C THR A 266 2.86 -34.89 -12.49
N PHE A 267 2.17 -36.00 -12.24
CA PHE A 267 0.96 -35.99 -11.43
C PHE A 267 1.29 -35.85 -9.94
N ASP A 268 2.37 -36.47 -9.46
CA ASP A 268 2.83 -36.30 -8.07
C ASP A 268 3.23 -34.84 -7.79
N VAL A 269 4.00 -34.23 -8.70
CA VAL A 269 4.37 -32.81 -8.59
C VAL A 269 3.14 -31.90 -8.67
N ALA A 270 2.19 -32.19 -9.57
CA ALA A 270 0.95 -31.41 -9.68
C ALA A 270 0.05 -31.55 -8.44
N ALA A 271 -0.01 -32.72 -7.82
CA ALA A 271 -0.76 -32.95 -6.59
C ALA A 271 -0.14 -32.17 -5.41
N ALA A 272 1.19 -32.22 -5.27
CA ALA A 272 1.91 -31.43 -4.27
C ALA A 272 1.71 -29.92 -4.50
N PHE A 273 1.79 -29.47 -5.75
CA PHE A 273 1.46 -28.10 -6.13
C PHE A 273 0.03 -27.72 -5.74
N GLY A 274 -0.97 -28.58 -5.96
CA GLY A 274 -2.36 -28.31 -5.59
C GLY A 274 -2.53 -27.98 -4.10
N LEU A 275 -1.84 -28.70 -3.22
CA LEU A 275 -1.84 -28.43 -1.78
C LEU A 275 -1.15 -27.10 -1.45
N LEU A 276 0.02 -26.83 -2.03
CA LEU A 276 0.75 -25.59 -1.79
C LEU A 276 0.02 -24.38 -2.37
N SER A 277 -0.62 -24.51 -3.54
CA SER A 277 -1.46 -23.48 -4.17
C SER A 277 -2.66 -23.15 -3.30
N ALA A 278 -3.33 -24.16 -2.71
CA ALA A 278 -4.39 -23.91 -1.74
C ALA A 278 -3.87 -23.10 -0.52
N VAL A 279 -2.70 -23.46 0.03
CA VAL A 279 -2.08 -22.69 1.13
C VAL A 279 -1.74 -21.25 0.68
N HIS A 280 -1.17 -21.09 -0.51
CA HIS A 280 -0.82 -19.80 -1.09
C HIS A 280 -2.07 -18.90 -1.24
N LEU A 281 -3.10 -19.38 -1.93
CA LEU A 281 -4.33 -18.63 -2.19
C LEU A 281 -5.11 -18.34 -0.92
N CYS A 282 -5.24 -19.30 0.00
CA CYS A 282 -5.90 -19.07 1.29
C CYS A 282 -5.14 -18.03 2.12
N SER A 283 -3.80 -18.04 2.08
CA SER A 283 -2.98 -17.08 2.81
C SER A 283 -3.07 -15.68 2.20
N ILE A 284 -3.10 -15.55 0.87
CA ILE A 284 -3.38 -14.27 0.21
C ILE A 284 -4.79 -13.77 0.54
N TYR A 285 -5.80 -14.63 0.50
CA TYR A 285 -7.15 -14.24 0.89
C TYR A 285 -7.21 -13.73 2.32
N LYS A 286 -6.58 -14.44 3.27
CA LYS A 286 -6.52 -14.02 4.69
C LYS A 286 -5.72 -12.73 4.87
N SER A 287 -4.60 -12.54 4.15
CA SER A 287 -3.84 -11.29 4.22
C SER A 287 -4.69 -10.12 3.72
N LEU A 288 -5.46 -10.29 2.65
CA LEU A 288 -6.35 -9.27 2.13
C LEU A 288 -7.57 -9.01 3.01
N ALA A 289 -8.08 -10.02 3.70
CA ALA A 289 -9.23 -9.90 4.58
C ALA A 289 -8.96 -9.01 5.80
N VAL A 290 -7.72 -9.04 6.33
CA VAL A 290 -7.35 -8.24 7.51
C VAL A 290 -7.08 -6.76 7.20
N VAL A 291 -6.76 -6.41 5.95
CA VAL A 291 -6.35 -5.04 5.60
C VAL A 291 -7.54 -4.09 5.50
N ALA A 292 -7.48 -2.93 6.16
CA ALA A 292 -8.42 -1.84 6.00
C ALA A 292 -7.85 -0.80 5.02
N LEU A 293 -8.45 -0.68 3.83
CA LEU A 293 -8.04 0.36 2.88
C LEU A 293 -8.67 1.71 3.27
N PRO A 294 -7.89 2.80 3.30
CA PRO A 294 -8.37 4.15 3.64
C PRO A 294 -9.19 4.80 2.52
N THR A 295 -9.26 4.17 1.35
CA THR A 295 -10.04 4.64 0.19
C THR A 295 -11.34 3.85 0.06
N LEU A 296 -12.41 4.55 -0.35
CA LEU A 296 -13.65 3.91 -0.77
C LEU A 296 -13.47 3.41 -2.20
N ASN A 297 -13.65 2.11 -2.43
CA ASN A 297 -13.78 1.61 -3.80
C ASN A 297 -15.12 2.06 -4.40
N GLN A 298 -15.28 1.93 -5.72
CA GLN A 298 -16.43 2.46 -6.44
C GLN A 298 -17.78 1.96 -5.88
N GLN A 299 -17.85 0.69 -5.48
CA GLN A 299 -19.06 0.10 -4.89
C GLN A 299 -19.40 0.69 -3.52
N ARG A 300 -18.40 0.82 -2.62
CA ARG A 300 -18.60 1.43 -1.30
C ARG A 300 -18.93 2.90 -1.41
N LEU A 301 -18.31 3.61 -2.36
CA LEU A 301 -18.63 5.02 -2.62
C LEU A 301 -20.07 5.18 -3.09
N HIS A 302 -20.54 4.34 -4.02
CA HIS A 302 -21.94 4.34 -4.47
C HIS A 302 -22.90 4.12 -3.30
N ALA A 303 -22.65 3.09 -2.47
CA ALA A 303 -23.50 2.81 -1.31
C ALA A 303 -23.54 3.97 -0.30
N VAL A 304 -22.40 4.62 -0.04
CA VAL A 304 -22.31 5.80 0.84
C VAL A 304 -23.04 7.00 0.22
N ALA A 305 -22.90 7.22 -1.09
CA ALA A 305 -23.58 8.30 -1.80
C ALA A 305 -25.11 8.10 -1.81
N ASP A 306 -25.59 6.89 -2.08
CA ASP A 306 -27.01 6.54 -2.05
C ASP A 306 -27.61 6.74 -0.65
N ALA A 307 -26.90 6.28 0.40
CA ALA A 307 -27.32 6.48 1.78
C ALA A 307 -27.35 7.96 2.18
N TYR A 308 -26.35 8.74 1.75
CA TYR A 308 -26.30 10.19 1.99
C TYR A 308 -27.47 10.92 1.31
N TRP A 309 -27.79 10.58 0.06
CA TRP A 309 -28.89 11.19 -0.67
C TRP A 309 -30.26 10.85 -0.06
N GLN A 310 -30.46 9.58 0.33
CA GLN A 310 -31.67 9.15 1.03
C GLN A 310 -31.87 9.89 2.37
N HIS A 311 -30.78 10.14 3.11
CA HIS A 311 -30.84 10.90 4.36
C HIS A 311 -31.23 12.37 4.11
N ILE A 312 -30.68 13.03 3.09
CA ILE A 312 -31.06 14.40 2.72
C ILE A 312 -32.55 14.46 2.34
N ASP A 313 -33.03 13.53 1.52
CA ASP A 313 -34.44 13.50 1.09
C ASP A 313 -35.38 13.30 2.29
N ALA A 314 -35.02 12.43 3.23
CA ALA A 314 -35.79 12.22 4.47
C ALA A 314 -35.81 13.47 5.36
N THR A 315 -34.66 14.13 5.52
CA THR A 315 -34.53 15.35 6.34
C THR A 315 -35.34 16.51 5.73
N THR A 316 -35.30 16.64 4.39
CA THR A 316 -36.04 17.68 3.66
C THR A 316 -37.56 17.48 3.77
N LYS A 317 -38.04 16.24 3.67
CA LYS A 317 -39.45 15.90 3.87
C LYS A 317 -39.92 16.16 5.30
N THR A 318 -39.09 15.85 6.30
CA THR A 318 -39.39 16.07 7.72
C THR A 318 -39.50 17.56 8.05
N ASN A 319 -38.58 18.39 7.54
CA ASN A 319 -38.65 19.84 7.71
C ASN A 319 -39.90 20.44 7.06
N HIS A 320 -40.30 19.94 5.88
CA HIS A 320 -41.55 20.36 5.22
C HIS A 320 -42.81 19.97 6.03
N ALA A 321 -42.81 18.81 6.68
CA ALA A 321 -43.91 18.37 7.54
C ALA A 321 -43.98 19.18 8.86
N MET A 322 -42.84 19.56 9.43
CA MET A 322 -42.75 20.40 10.62
C MET A 322 -43.23 21.84 10.35
N PHE A 323 -42.90 22.41 9.19
CA PHE A 323 -43.45 23.72 8.78
C PHE A 323 -44.96 23.69 8.55
N LYS A 324 -45.53 22.55 8.12
CA LYS A 324 -46.99 22.40 7.96
C LYS A 324 -47.75 22.21 9.28
N THR A 325 -47.11 21.69 10.32
CA THR A 325 -47.75 21.45 11.64
C THR A 325 -47.70 22.68 12.56
N SER A 326 -46.83 23.65 12.29
CA SER A 326 -46.77 24.94 13.00
C SER A 326 -47.84 25.96 12.56
N ALA A 327 -48.64 25.65 11.54
CA ALA A 327 -49.55 26.61 10.89
C ALA A 327 -51.05 26.32 11.15
N THR A 328 -51.43 25.93 12.38
CA THR A 328 -52.84 26.03 12.81
C THR A 328 -53.11 27.43 13.36
N PRO A 329 -53.94 28.26 12.70
CA PRO A 329 -54.28 29.59 13.21
C PRO A 329 -55.37 29.48 14.28
N GLU A 330 -55.10 30.02 15.48
CA GLU A 330 -56.14 30.32 16.46
C GLU A 330 -57.11 31.35 15.86
N THR A 331 -58.35 30.95 15.65
CA THR A 331 -59.41 31.81 15.11
C THR A 331 -60.15 32.50 16.25
N ASN A 332 -59.71 33.69 16.63
CA ASN A 332 -60.53 34.61 17.43
C ASN A 332 -61.32 35.53 16.49
N ALA A 333 -62.62 35.25 16.36
CA ALA A 333 -63.54 36.02 15.54
C ALA A 333 -63.85 37.38 16.20
N PHE A 334 -63.41 38.48 15.58
CA PHE A 334 -63.88 39.83 15.89
C PHE A 334 -64.72 40.34 14.72
N LYS A 335 -66.03 40.50 14.93
CA LYS A 335 -66.95 41.13 13.99
C LYS A 335 -66.92 42.64 14.20
N THR A 336 -66.67 43.41 13.15
CA THR A 336 -66.94 44.86 13.13
C THR A 336 -67.88 45.21 11.97
N SER A 337 -69.00 45.82 12.34
CA SER A 337 -69.98 46.48 11.48
C SER A 337 -69.53 47.92 11.19
N GLY A 338 -69.52 48.34 9.93
CA GLY A 338 -69.33 49.74 9.55
C GLY A 338 -69.10 49.90 8.05
N THR A 339 -69.94 50.70 7.40
CA THR A 339 -70.07 50.98 5.95
C THR A 339 -68.87 51.71 5.34
N PRO A 340 -68.66 51.65 4.00
CA PRO A 340 -67.46 52.14 3.33
C PRO A 340 -67.55 53.63 2.98
N GLU A 341 -66.51 54.39 3.26
CA GLU A 341 -66.28 55.71 2.64
C GLU A 341 -65.17 55.61 1.59
N THR A 342 -65.56 55.83 0.34
CA THR A 342 -64.67 56.14 -0.77
C THR A 342 -64.27 57.60 -0.71
N ASN A 343 -62.96 57.90 -0.63
CA ASN A 343 -62.42 59.20 -1.00
C ASN A 343 -61.09 59.02 -1.76
N ALA A 344 -61.08 59.56 -2.98
CA ALA A 344 -59.94 59.57 -3.88
C ALA A 344 -59.06 60.81 -3.62
N PHE A 345 -57.73 60.65 -3.55
CA PHE A 345 -56.81 61.70 -3.99
C PHE A 345 -55.45 61.16 -4.42
N LYS A 346 -54.92 61.79 -5.48
CA LYS A 346 -53.77 61.46 -6.32
C LYS A 346 -52.42 61.76 -5.65
N THR A 347 -51.37 61.05 -6.06
CA THR A 347 -50.00 61.59 -6.08
C THR A 347 -49.33 61.37 -7.44
N SER A 348 -48.81 62.48 -7.95
CA SER A 348 -48.06 62.69 -9.17
C SER A 348 -46.59 62.35 -9.00
N GLY A 349 -45.97 61.74 -10.02
CA GLY A 349 -44.51 61.66 -10.15
C GLY A 349 -44.05 60.52 -11.06
N THR A 350 -43.72 60.84 -12.31
CA THR A 350 -42.84 60.05 -13.19
C THR A 350 -41.42 60.64 -13.07
N PRO A 351 -40.30 59.88 -13.16
CA PRO A 351 -39.88 59.37 -14.48
C PRO A 351 -38.97 58.12 -14.52
N GLU A 352 -38.79 57.67 -15.77
CA GLU A 352 -37.57 57.08 -16.36
C GLU A 352 -37.22 55.58 -16.19
N THR A 353 -37.35 54.90 -17.34
CA THR A 353 -36.64 53.69 -17.76
C THR A 353 -35.15 53.93 -17.95
N ASN A 354 -34.27 53.07 -17.40
CA ASN A 354 -33.03 52.64 -18.07
C ASN A 354 -32.43 51.34 -17.49
N ALA A 355 -31.78 50.60 -18.39
CA ALA A 355 -31.40 49.19 -18.37
C ALA A 355 -30.34 48.73 -17.34
N PHE A 356 -30.40 47.44 -16.99
CA PHE A 356 -29.18 46.64 -16.78
C PHE A 356 -29.28 45.31 -17.54
N LYS A 357 -28.33 45.09 -18.46
CA LYS A 357 -28.17 43.89 -19.30
C LYS A 357 -27.39 42.82 -18.52
N THR A 358 -27.83 41.56 -18.57
CA THR A 358 -26.96 40.39 -18.32
C THR A 358 -26.76 39.64 -19.62
N SER A 359 -25.54 39.69 -20.16
CA SER A 359 -25.07 38.93 -21.31
C SER A 359 -24.42 37.61 -20.86
N GLY A 360 -24.74 36.49 -21.53
CA GLY A 360 -23.94 35.27 -21.48
C GLY A 360 -24.76 33.98 -21.43
N THR A 361 -24.87 33.32 -22.57
CA THR A 361 -25.61 32.09 -22.95
C THR A 361 -25.19 30.79 -22.21
N PRO A 362 -26.10 29.81 -22.01
CA PRO A 362 -25.74 28.43 -21.68
C PRO A 362 -25.44 27.61 -22.95
N GLU A 363 -24.25 27.02 -23.02
CA GLU A 363 -23.88 26.04 -24.05
C GLU A 363 -24.56 24.69 -23.78
N THR A 364 -25.31 24.22 -24.77
CA THR A 364 -25.87 22.87 -24.89
C THR A 364 -24.79 21.86 -25.30
N ASN A 365 -24.47 20.89 -24.44
CA ASN A 365 -23.68 19.72 -24.84
C ASN A 365 -24.57 18.48 -25.01
N ALA A 366 -24.58 17.98 -26.24
CA ALA A 366 -25.41 16.89 -26.73
C ALA A 366 -24.98 15.52 -26.19
N PHE A 367 -25.96 14.75 -25.73
CA PHE A 367 -25.89 13.31 -25.49
C PHE A 367 -25.76 12.58 -26.84
N LYS A 368 -24.75 11.72 -27.01
CA LYS A 368 -24.71 10.70 -28.07
C LYS A 368 -24.73 9.31 -27.44
N THR A 369 -25.87 8.64 -27.54
CA THR A 369 -26.04 7.19 -27.44
C THR A 369 -25.53 6.52 -28.72
N PHE A 370 -24.66 5.52 -28.60
CA PHE A 370 -24.39 4.56 -29.66
C PHE A 370 -25.02 3.22 -29.28
N GLY A 371 -25.91 2.73 -30.14
CA GLY A 371 -26.37 1.36 -30.17
C GLY A 371 -26.20 0.82 -31.58
N THR A 372 -25.38 -0.22 -31.71
CA THR A 372 -25.64 -1.57 -32.28
C THR A 372 -24.31 -2.26 -32.41
#